data_AF-M4YFU8-F1
#
_entry.id   AF-M4YFU8-F1
#
_cell.length_a   1.000
_cell.length_b   1.000
_cell.length_c   1.000
_cell.angle_alpha   90.00
_cell.angle_beta   90.00
_cell.angle_gamma   90.00
#
_symmetry.space_group_name_H-M   'P 1'
#
loop_
_entity.id
_entity.type
_entity.pdbx_description
1 polymer ?
#
loop_
_entity_poly.entity_id
_entity_poly.type
_entity_poly.pdbx_seq_one_letter_code
_entity_poly.pdbx_strand_id
1 'polypeptide(L)' 'NIVHTQGWVHCHTPATDASGAVKAVMDELHEYFATKNLPAQVRIALACCLNMCGAVHCSDIAILGIHRTAPK' A
#
# COMPACT_ATOMS: atom_id res chain seq x y z
N ASN A 1 -1.05 -6.59 9.38
CA ASN A 1 -2.03 -5.56 8.96
C ASN A 1 -1.33 -4.48 8.16
N ILE A 2 -1.75 -4.30 6.92
CA ILE A 2 -1.22 -3.34 5.94
C ILE A 2 -2.18 -2.17 5.95
N VAL A 3 -1.62 -0.96 6.01
CA VAL A 3 -2.39 0.27 5.90
C VAL A 3 -2.43 0.68 4.44
N HIS A 4 -3.59 1.11 3.95
CA HIS A 4 -3.71 1.67 2.62
C HIS A 4 -4.54 2.95 2.62
N THR A 5 -4.27 3.81 1.65
CA THR A 5 -5.10 4.98 1.37
C THR A 5 -6.51 4.57 0.98
N GLN A 6 -7.50 5.45 1.18
CA GLN A 6 -8.86 5.21 0.69
C GLN A 6 -8.93 4.95 -0.83
N GLY A 7 -7.94 5.44 -1.59
CA GLY A 7 -7.81 5.11 -3.00
C GLY A 7 -8.93 5.71 -3.85
N TRP A 8 -9.17 5.11 -5.01
CA TRP A 8 -10.17 5.57 -5.98
C TRP A 8 -11.60 5.59 -5.46
N VAL A 9 -11.88 4.92 -4.34
CA VAL A 9 -13.21 4.94 -3.70
C VAL A 9 -13.58 6.34 -3.24
N HIS A 10 -12.62 7.14 -2.76
CA HIS A 10 -12.87 8.48 -2.18
C HIS A 10 -11.87 9.55 -2.62
N CYS A 11 -10.86 9.19 -3.43
CA CYS A 11 -9.86 10.11 -3.94
C CYS A 11 -10.04 10.29 -5.45
N HIS A 12 -9.84 11.52 -5.94
CA HIS A 12 -9.92 11.88 -7.36
C HIS A 12 -8.53 11.88 -8.05
N THR A 13 -7.44 11.72 -7.30
CA THR A 13 -6.07 11.59 -7.84
C THR A 13 -5.45 10.18 -7.71
N PRO A 14 -6.22 9.06 -7.71
CA PRO A 14 -5.63 7.74 -7.59
C PRO A 14 -4.90 7.41 -8.89
N ALA A 15 -3.62 7.04 -8.79
CA ALA A 15 -2.88 6.49 -9.92
C ALA A 15 -3.08 4.96 -10.05
N THR A 16 -3.49 4.30 -8.95
CA THR A 16 -3.75 2.85 -8.89
C THR A 16 -4.86 2.54 -7.89
N ASP A 17 -5.42 1.33 -7.99
CA ASP A 17 -6.26 0.77 -6.93
C ASP A 17 -5.43 0.49 -5.67
N ALA A 18 -5.97 0.90 -4.52
CA ALA A 18 -5.34 0.69 -3.23
C ALA A 18 -5.80 -0.60 -2.55
N SER A 19 -7.12 -0.81 -2.48
CA SER A 19 -7.71 -1.90 -1.71
C SER A 19 -7.44 -3.27 -2.33
N GLY A 20 -7.52 -3.41 -3.66
CA GLY A 20 -7.32 -4.69 -4.33
C GLY A 20 -5.89 -5.18 -4.23
N ALA A 21 -4.92 -4.31 -4.48
CA ALA A 21 -3.50 -4.66 -4.33
C ALA A 21 -3.16 -5.04 -2.88
N VAL A 22 -3.66 -4.30 -1.89
CA VAL A 22 -3.46 -4.66 -0.48
C VAL A 22 -4.12 -5.98 -0.11
N LYS A 23 -5.31 -6.27 -0.64
CA LYS A 23 -5.98 -7.56 -0.44
C LYS A 23 -5.16 -8.71 -1.02
N ALA A 24 -4.67 -8.57 -2.26
CA ALA A 24 -3.83 -9.59 -2.88
C ALA A 24 -2.54 -9.84 -2.09
N VAL A 25 -1.85 -8.78 -1.66
CA VAL A 25 -0.64 -8.90 -0.83
C VAL A 25 -0.96 -9.54 0.54
N MET A 26 -2.11 -9.22 1.12
CA MET A 26 -2.53 -9.81 2.39
C MET A 26 -2.80 -11.30 2.30
N ASP A 27 -3.40 -11.75 1.22
CA ASP A 27 -3.73 -13.16 1.04
C ASP A 27 -2.46 -13.99 0.86
N GLU A 28 -1.49 -13.48 0.09
CA GLU A 28 -0.18 -14.13 -0.10
C GLU A 28 0.65 -14.17 1.20
N LEU A 29 0.65 -13.09 1.97
CA LEU A 29 1.50 -12.94 3.16
C LEU A 29 0.82 -13.40 4.47
N HIS A 30 -0.40 -13.94 4.40
CA HIS A 30 -1.19 -14.29 5.58
C HIS A 30 -0.41 -15.21 6.54
N GLU A 31 0.21 -16.27 6.01
CA GLU A 31 0.97 -17.25 6.80
C GLU A 31 2.18 -16.64 7.52
N TYR A 32 2.87 -15.68 6.89
CA TYR A 32 4.01 -14.97 7.48
C TYR A 32 3.59 -14.08 8.67
N PHE A 33 2.42 -13.45 8.59
CA PHE A 33 1.90 -12.64 9.71
C PHE A 33 1.36 -13.49 10.87
N ALA A 34 0.90 -14.71 10.60
CA ALA A 34 0.42 -15.64 11.63
C ALA A 34 1.58 -16.24 12.44
N THR A 35 2.64 -16.67 11.75
CA THR A 35 3.81 -17.33 12.37
C THR A 35 4.80 -16.34 12.98
N LYS A 36 4.91 -15.11 12.45
CA LYS A 36 5.82 -14.05 12.91
C LYS A 36 7.29 -14.49 13.01
N ASN A 37 7.78 -15.23 12.01
CA ASN A 37 9.15 -15.73 11.97
C ASN A 37 10.23 -14.66 11.69
N LEU A 38 9.84 -13.40 11.50
CA LEU A 38 10.76 -12.30 11.21
C LEU A 38 11.38 -11.75 12.51
N PRO A 39 12.65 -11.30 12.49
CA PRO A 39 13.35 -10.82 13.69
C PRO A 39 12.77 -9.53 14.27
N ALA A 40 11.99 -8.77 13.49
CA ALA A 40 11.33 -7.55 13.91
C ALA A 40 9.98 -7.36 13.19
N GLN A 41 9.16 -6.45 13.70
CA GLN A 41 7.89 -6.10 13.07
C GLN A 41 8.15 -5.34 11.76
N VAL A 42 7.68 -5.91 10.64
CA VAL A 42 7.66 -5.26 9.34
C VAL A 42 6.31 -4.59 9.11
N ARG A 43 6.34 -3.32 8.72
CA ARG A 43 5.18 -2.53 8.30
C ARG A 43 5.21 -2.36 6.79
N ILE A 44 4.14 -2.83 6.14
CA ILE A 44 3.92 -2.62 4.72
C ILE A 44 2.73 -1.68 4.59
N ALA A 45 2.83 -0.69 3.70
CA ALA A 45 1.75 0.24 3.45
C ALA A 45 1.66 0.62 1.96
N LEU A 46 0.47 0.99 1.52
CA LEU A 46 0.20 1.34 0.12
C LEU A 46 -0.47 2.70 -0.01
N ALA A 47 0.08 3.55 -0.88
CA ALA A 47 -0.52 4.79 -1.31
C ALA A 47 -0.92 4.75 -2.79
N CYS A 48 -2.13 5.19 -3.09
CA CYS A 48 -2.65 5.25 -4.45
C CYS A 48 -1.97 6.33 -5.32
N CYS A 49 -1.27 7.30 -4.72
CA CYS A 49 -0.60 8.40 -5.43
C CYS A 49 0.53 9.01 -4.60
N LEU A 50 1.30 9.91 -5.22
CA LEU A 50 2.46 10.61 -4.63
C LEU A 50 2.14 11.47 -3.40
N ASN A 51 0.87 11.74 -3.11
CA ASN A 51 0.48 12.42 -1.87
C ASN A 51 0.70 11.57 -0.61
N MET A 52 0.94 10.26 -0.77
CA MET A 52 1.33 9.35 0.31
C MET A 52 0.44 9.44 1.57
N CYS A 53 -0.88 9.61 1.38
CA CYS A 53 -1.83 9.63 2.48
C CYS A 53 -1.71 8.35 3.33
N GLY A 54 -1.99 8.42 4.63
CA GLY A 54 -1.79 7.28 5.54
C GLY A 54 -0.33 7.03 5.94
N ALA A 55 0.53 8.04 5.80
CA ALA A 55 1.94 8.02 6.24
C ALA A 55 2.73 6.82 5.69
N VAL A 56 2.48 6.48 4.41
CA VAL A 56 3.09 5.30 3.76
C VAL A 56 4.62 5.40 3.71
N HIS A 57 5.18 6.61 3.72
CA HIS A 57 6.63 6.83 3.82
C HIS A 57 7.26 6.34 5.14
N CYS A 58 6.46 6.16 6.21
CA CYS A 58 6.93 5.61 7.49
C CYS A 58 6.91 4.08 7.54
N SER A 59 6.54 3.41 6.45
CA SER A 59 6.53 1.95 6.36
C SER A 59 7.89 1.41 5.93
N ASP A 60 8.23 0.21 6.36
CA ASP A 60 9.46 -0.47 5.96
C ASP A 60 9.43 -0.83 4.47
N ILE A 61 8.23 -1.14 3.94
CA ILE A 61 7.98 -1.39 2.52
C ILE A 61 6.78 -0.56 2.07
N ALA A 62 7.05 0.43 1.22
CA ALA A 62 6.04 1.31 0.64
C ALA A 62 5.70 0.90 -0.80
N ILE A 63 4.41 0.71 -1.08
CA ILE A 63 3.88 0.52 -2.44
C ILE A 63 3.23 1.84 -2.88
N LEU A 64 3.63 2.37 -4.03
CA LEU A 64 3.20 3.68 -4.49
C LEU A 64 2.72 3.65 -5.95
N GLY A 65 1.49 4.10 -6.17
CA GLY A 65 0.96 4.34 -7.52
C GLY A 65 1.54 5.61 -8.13
N ILE A 66 2.08 5.51 -9.36
CA ILE A 66 2.52 6.66 -10.15
C ILE A 66 2.07 6.52 -11.61
N HIS A 67 1.71 7.63 -12.23
CA HIS A 67 1.64 7.70 -13.68
C HIS A 67 3.05 7.92 -14.24
N ARG A 68 3.41 7.20 -15.30
CA ARG A 68 4.72 7.36 -15.98
C ARG A 68 4.68 8.43 -17.08
N THR A 69 3.50 8.68 -17.64
CA THR A 69 3.29 9.68 -18.68
C THR A 69 2.95 11.01 -18.02
N ALA A 70 3.61 12.10 -18.45
CA ALA A 70 3.28 13.44 -17.99
C ALA A 70 1.83 13.80 -18.37
N PRO A 71 1.11 14.59 -17.55
CA PRO A 71 -0.20 15.10 -17.90
C PRO A 71 -0.10 15.97 -19.16
N LYS A 72 -1.09 15.84 -20.05
CA LYS A 72 -1.22 16.67 -21.25
C LYS A 72 -1.92 17.98 -20.92
#